data_AF-A0AAU1HNJ1-F1
#
_entry.id   AF-A0AAU1HNJ1-F1
#
_cell.length_a   1.000
_cell.length_b   1.000
_cell.length_c   1.000
_cell.angle_alpha   90.00
_cell.angle_beta   90.00
_cell.angle_gamma   90.00
#
_symmetry.space_group_name_H-M   'P 1'
#
loop_
_entity.id
_entity.type
_entity.pdbx_description
1 polymer ?
#
loop_
_entity_poly.entity_id
_entity_poly.type
_entity_poly.pdbx_seq_one_letter_code
_entity_poly.pdbx_strand_id
1 'polypeptide(L)'
;MPTPHPPRPPYPPPGGVPEESDEGLAGRLRGRPDGEAAPSVALLMARHWQPAHEYAVICLASPGTAADMVTAAAFHQVLDRLALGEPGTALRPRLLVAVRDAVRQWSADERIASVLPELGKPAGGRGMRTAKSMTPENRKLADRSFQALPGLARCLLWHTEVEAEPVSVPAGLLGMDTVTASVALEQARDKFREGCVHAHRELAPTKDCRFYNRLLDVPIRRGGALLPDVQQHLTECRYCRNAAEQLSHFEGGLGLLIAEAVLGWGARRYLDTRPGRTKSDGPRARGSARHGAGRRGLLSRIPAQVRRPPGGPRSSRTLLTGVGLASAGLIAIMLAAGLLSDDDGVDPAASATGGGTGSQLPPAVSSAPPGTAQLPNAPRQTRLRNADADLCLDIRGEPKEGAGTRLAECSADDTQQWSYEKDGRLRSVVEPDLCLDSHVDAGVVILGKCADEDSERADDVRYDLTVRGELLPRWDEQLALAATTADADAEIVVKVREGSDAQRWLTDPATSASPGSLSSAEAETPGARSVRLGEERA
;
A
#
# COMPACT_ATOMS: atom_id res chain seq x y z
N MET A 1 54.05 16.49 0.41
CA MET A 1 54.10 15.80 -0.89
C MET A 1 54.69 14.44 -0.65
N PRO A 2 53.87 13.39 -0.78
CA PRO A 2 54.03 12.51 -1.94
C PRO A 2 52.68 12.12 -2.59
N THR A 3 52.80 11.77 -3.86
CA THR A 3 51.75 11.43 -4.83
C THR A 3 50.88 10.24 -4.43
N PRO A 4 49.59 10.26 -4.80
CA PRO A 4 48.66 9.15 -4.60
C PRO A 4 49.00 7.98 -5.52
N HIS A 5 48.71 6.77 -5.03
CA HIS A 5 49.05 5.45 -5.54
C HIS A 5 48.83 5.17 -7.05
N PRO A 6 49.58 4.17 -7.61
CA PRO A 6 49.56 3.75 -9.01
C PRO A 6 48.19 3.18 -9.47
N PRO A 7 47.95 3.04 -10.79
CA PRO A 7 46.60 2.85 -11.34
C PRO A 7 46.04 1.46 -11.00
N ARG A 8 44.73 1.44 -10.73
CA ARG A 8 43.96 0.20 -10.56
C ARG A 8 43.90 -0.59 -11.89
N PRO A 9 43.95 -1.93 -11.86
CA PRO A 9 43.72 -2.77 -13.05
C PRO A 9 42.28 -2.62 -13.59
N PRO A 10 42.03 -2.99 -14.86
CA PRO A 10 41.06 -2.27 -15.69
C PRO A 10 39.58 -2.65 -15.50
N TYR A 11 39.23 -3.78 -14.87
CA TYR A 11 37.84 -4.16 -14.58
C TYR A 11 37.74 -5.13 -13.39
N PRO A 12 36.69 -4.97 -12.56
CA PRO A 12 35.54 -5.87 -12.63
C PRO A 12 34.33 -5.14 -13.26
N PRO A 13 33.60 -5.70 -14.24
CA PRO A 13 32.36 -5.09 -14.73
C PRO A 13 31.16 -5.50 -13.85
N PRO A 14 30.04 -4.75 -13.90
CA PRO A 14 29.46 -4.18 -12.69
C PRO A 14 28.08 -4.73 -12.32
N GLY A 15 27.96 -5.17 -11.07
CA GLY A 15 26.73 -5.45 -10.33
C GLY A 15 27.18 -5.61 -8.88
N GLY A 16 26.65 -4.80 -7.96
CA GLY A 16 27.19 -4.73 -6.60
C GLY A 16 27.26 -6.13 -5.96
N VAL A 17 28.30 -6.40 -5.17
CA VAL A 17 28.36 -7.67 -4.43
C VAL A 17 27.09 -7.73 -3.57
N PRO A 18 26.18 -8.72 -3.72
CA PRO A 18 24.90 -8.75 -3.03
C PRO A 18 25.03 -8.63 -1.50
N GLU A 19 26.15 -9.11 -0.98
CA GLU A 19 26.56 -9.02 0.41
C GLU A 19 26.81 -7.59 0.94
N GLU A 20 27.04 -6.62 0.06
CA GLU A 20 27.17 -5.20 0.40
C GLU A 20 25.87 -4.41 0.23
N SER A 21 24.78 -5.04 -0.26
CA SER A 21 23.46 -4.41 -0.34
C SER A 21 22.91 -4.09 1.06
N ASP A 22 21.96 -3.15 1.15
CA ASP A 22 21.34 -2.82 2.44
C ASP A 22 20.56 -4.02 3.02
N GLU A 23 19.96 -4.87 2.17
CA GLU A 23 19.33 -6.13 2.60
C GLU A 23 20.38 -7.13 3.11
N GLY A 24 21.51 -7.26 2.43
CA GLY A 24 22.61 -8.13 2.87
C GLY A 24 23.19 -7.68 4.22
N LEU A 25 23.38 -6.38 4.42
CA LEU A 25 23.81 -5.82 5.70
C LEU A 25 22.75 -5.99 6.80
N ALA A 26 21.47 -5.79 6.49
CA ALA A 26 20.37 -6.01 7.43
C ALA A 26 20.27 -7.48 7.86
N GLY A 27 20.43 -8.42 6.91
CA GLY A 27 20.44 -9.85 7.19
C GLY A 27 21.52 -10.27 8.18
N ARG A 28 22.67 -9.58 8.20
CA ARG A 28 23.76 -9.84 9.17
C ARG A 28 23.45 -9.35 10.59
N LEU A 29 22.44 -8.51 10.78
CA LEU A 29 22.01 -8.07 12.11
C LEU A 29 21.17 -9.14 12.83
N ARG A 30 20.61 -10.10 12.08
CA ARG A 30 19.69 -11.12 12.63
C ARG A 30 20.47 -12.21 13.35
N GLY A 31 20.14 -12.45 14.63
CA GLY A 31 20.65 -13.58 15.42
C GLY A 31 22.17 -13.56 15.68
N ARG A 32 22.87 -12.45 15.43
CA ARG A 32 24.32 -12.33 15.68
C ARG A 32 24.62 -11.54 16.96
N PRO A 33 25.70 -11.89 17.68
CA PRO A 33 26.19 -11.09 18.80
C PRO A 33 26.68 -9.71 18.33
N ASP A 34 26.53 -8.69 19.19
CA ASP A 34 26.76 -7.27 18.87
C ASP A 34 28.11 -6.97 18.19
N GLY A 35 29.17 -7.69 18.57
CA GLY A 35 30.51 -7.51 18.00
C GLY A 35 30.61 -7.86 16.51
N GLU A 36 29.82 -8.80 16.02
CA GLU A 36 29.79 -9.18 14.61
C GLU A 36 28.83 -8.31 13.77
N ALA A 37 27.82 -7.74 14.41
CA ALA A 37 26.87 -6.83 13.77
C ALA A 37 27.45 -5.42 13.58
N ALA A 38 28.40 -5.00 14.43
CA ALA A 38 28.95 -3.65 14.47
C ALA A 38 29.46 -3.12 13.10
N PRO A 39 30.21 -3.87 12.27
CA PRO A 39 30.62 -3.39 10.95
C PRO A 39 29.44 -3.11 10.01
N SER A 40 28.39 -3.96 10.06
CA SER A 40 27.19 -3.80 9.23
C SER A 40 26.39 -2.56 9.66
N VAL A 41 26.25 -2.35 10.97
CA VAL A 41 25.64 -1.14 11.53
C VAL A 41 26.40 0.12 11.10
N ALA A 42 27.74 0.12 11.21
CA ALA A 42 28.56 1.26 10.83
C ALA A 42 28.40 1.61 9.34
N LEU A 43 28.33 0.62 8.46
CA LEU A 43 28.10 0.84 7.02
C LEU A 43 26.71 1.40 6.73
N LEU A 44 25.66 0.86 7.36
CA LEU A 44 24.29 1.36 7.21
C LEU A 44 24.17 2.82 7.71
N MET A 45 24.79 3.12 8.86
CA MET A 45 24.87 4.49 9.37
C MET A 45 25.62 5.39 8.40
N ALA A 46 26.81 5.01 7.94
CA ALA A 46 27.59 5.83 7.01
C ALA A 46 26.83 6.19 5.71
N ARG A 47 25.98 5.28 5.21
CA ARG A 47 25.18 5.49 3.99
C ARG A 47 23.97 6.41 4.18
N HIS A 48 23.35 6.37 5.36
CA HIS A 48 22.03 6.99 5.57
C HIS A 48 22.01 8.09 6.64
N TRP A 49 23.11 8.30 7.37
CA TRP A 49 23.19 9.25 8.47
C TRP A 49 22.91 10.67 8.01
N GLN A 50 23.63 11.13 6.98
CA GLN A 50 23.56 12.53 6.55
C GLN A 50 22.14 12.95 6.13
N PRO A 51 21.42 12.20 5.26
CA PRO A 51 20.02 12.51 4.94
C PRO A 51 19.09 12.52 6.16
N ALA A 52 19.22 11.53 7.06
CA ALA A 52 18.41 11.45 8.27
C ALA A 52 18.65 12.64 9.22
N HIS A 53 19.92 12.99 9.41
CA HIS A 53 20.34 14.13 10.22
C HIS A 53 19.85 15.46 9.65
N GLU A 54 20.00 15.70 8.35
CA GLU A 54 19.50 16.90 7.68
C GLU A 54 17.98 17.05 7.85
N TYR A 55 17.25 15.94 7.80
CA TYR A 55 15.81 15.96 8.07
C TYR A 55 15.46 16.18 9.54
N ALA A 56 16.27 15.67 10.49
CA ALA A 56 16.12 15.96 11.91
C ALA A 56 16.29 17.47 12.19
N VAL A 57 17.27 18.12 11.55
CA VAL A 57 17.46 19.58 11.60
C VAL A 57 16.22 20.32 11.09
N ILE A 58 15.58 19.85 10.03
CA ILE A 58 14.35 20.43 9.48
C ILE A 58 13.17 20.23 10.44
N CYS A 59 13.03 19.03 11.01
CA CYS A 59 11.97 18.65 11.93
C CYS A 59 12.06 19.39 13.27
N LEU A 60 13.28 19.69 13.74
CA LEU A 60 13.52 20.46 14.96
C LEU A 60 13.66 21.96 14.70
N ALA A 61 13.82 22.39 13.44
CA ALA A 61 14.19 23.75 13.07
C ALA A 61 15.44 24.23 13.85
N SER A 62 16.42 23.34 14.03
CA SER A 62 17.62 23.56 14.85
C SER A 62 18.75 22.61 14.44
N PRO A 63 19.96 23.11 14.12
CA PRO A 63 21.10 22.26 13.75
C PRO A 63 21.96 21.85 14.96
N GLY A 64 21.36 21.56 16.12
CA GLY A 64 22.08 21.28 17.38
C GLY A 64 22.05 19.81 17.80
N THR A 65 22.59 19.50 18.98
CA THR A 65 22.68 18.14 19.55
C THR A 65 21.35 17.39 19.61
N ALA A 66 20.23 18.10 19.72
CA ALA A 66 18.90 17.49 19.62
C ALA A 66 18.67 16.77 18.28
N ALA A 67 19.23 17.28 17.17
CA ALA A 67 19.17 16.64 15.87
C ALA A 67 20.01 15.35 15.83
N ASP A 68 21.21 15.36 16.43
CA ASP A 68 22.03 14.15 16.57
C ASP A 68 21.30 13.08 17.39
N MET A 69 20.71 13.46 18.52
CA MET A 69 19.96 12.54 19.40
C MET A 69 18.75 11.92 18.71
N VAL A 70 17.95 12.73 18.01
CA VAL A 70 16.79 12.24 17.24
C VAL A 70 17.24 11.32 16.10
N THR A 71 18.32 11.68 15.42
CA THR A 71 18.87 10.85 14.32
C THR A 71 19.32 9.51 14.87
N ALA A 72 20.10 9.50 15.95
CA ALA A 72 20.54 8.28 16.61
C ALA A 72 19.36 7.42 17.09
N ALA A 73 18.33 8.03 17.68
CA ALA A 73 17.12 7.32 18.11
C ALA A 73 16.37 6.69 16.93
N ALA A 74 16.25 7.39 15.79
CA ALA A 74 15.64 6.85 14.58
C ALA A 74 16.44 5.66 14.01
N PHE A 75 17.77 5.75 14.01
CA PHE A 75 18.64 4.63 13.63
C PHE A 75 18.46 3.44 14.55
N HIS A 76 18.46 3.65 15.86
CA HIS A 76 18.22 2.58 16.84
C HIS A 76 16.91 1.86 16.55
N GLN A 77 15.79 2.59 16.43
CA GLN A 77 14.47 2.02 16.14
C GLN A 77 14.41 1.26 14.80
N VAL A 78 15.11 1.72 13.76
CA VAL A 78 15.13 1.03 12.47
C VAL A 78 16.02 -0.20 12.54
N LEU A 79 17.22 -0.11 13.11
CA LEU A 79 18.17 -1.22 13.22
C LEU A 79 17.61 -2.34 14.11
N ASP A 80 16.92 -2.02 15.21
CA ASP A 80 16.24 -3.02 16.05
C ASP A 80 15.24 -3.83 15.23
N ARG A 81 14.44 -3.16 14.39
CA ARG A 81 13.47 -3.84 13.51
C ARG A 81 14.15 -4.71 12.45
N LEU A 82 15.29 -4.28 11.93
CA LEU A 82 16.08 -5.13 11.01
C LEU A 82 16.63 -6.37 11.72
N ALA A 83 17.10 -6.22 12.96
CA ALA A 83 17.56 -7.35 13.78
C ALA A 83 16.42 -8.33 14.09
N LEU A 84 15.18 -7.83 14.21
CA LEU A 84 13.95 -8.63 14.36
C LEU A 84 13.45 -9.28 13.05
N GLY A 85 14.12 -9.06 11.92
CA GLY A 85 13.79 -9.73 10.66
C GLY A 85 13.16 -8.84 9.59
N GLU A 86 12.86 -7.56 9.85
CA GLU A 86 12.33 -6.68 8.81
C GLU A 86 13.33 -6.55 7.64
N PRO A 87 12.84 -6.37 6.40
CA PRO A 87 13.71 -6.22 5.23
C PRO A 87 14.54 -4.94 5.33
N GLY A 88 15.78 -4.98 4.84
CA GLY A 88 16.71 -3.86 4.70
C GLY A 88 16.48 -3.00 3.45
N THR A 89 15.37 -3.16 2.73
CA THR A 89 15.08 -2.34 1.55
C THR A 89 14.45 -0.98 1.90
N ALA A 90 14.69 0.02 1.05
CA ALA A 90 14.16 1.38 1.18
C ALA A 90 14.38 2.01 2.57
N LEU A 91 15.58 1.86 3.13
CA LEU A 91 15.90 2.35 4.48
C LEU A 91 15.82 3.86 4.62
N ARG A 92 16.22 4.61 3.59
CA ARG A 92 16.23 6.08 3.66
C ARG A 92 14.86 6.69 3.97
N PRO A 93 13.77 6.40 3.21
CA PRO A 93 12.46 6.91 3.59
C PRO A 93 11.99 6.43 4.96
N ARG A 94 12.34 5.20 5.37
CA ARG A 94 11.99 4.66 6.69
C ARG A 94 12.68 5.40 7.84
N LEU A 95 13.97 5.70 7.69
CA LEU A 95 14.75 6.49 8.65
C LEU A 95 14.21 7.91 8.78
N LEU A 96 13.85 8.55 7.67
CA LEU A 96 13.29 9.89 7.67
C LEU A 96 11.92 9.92 8.37
N VAL A 97 11.06 8.93 8.09
CA VAL A 97 9.79 8.77 8.81
C VAL A 97 10.02 8.53 10.30
N ALA A 98 10.97 7.66 10.67
CA ALA A 98 11.33 7.42 12.07
C ALA A 98 11.84 8.70 12.78
N VAL A 99 12.64 9.54 12.09
CA VAL A 99 13.05 10.86 12.60
C VAL A 99 11.83 11.74 12.89
N ARG A 100 10.90 11.88 11.92
CA ARG A 100 9.68 12.68 12.10
C ARG A 100 8.85 12.16 13.28
N ASP A 101 8.67 10.86 13.36
CA ASP A 101 7.81 10.23 14.37
C ASP A 101 8.45 10.33 15.77
N ALA A 102 9.78 10.19 15.88
CA ALA A 102 10.52 10.44 17.11
C ALA A 102 10.38 11.90 17.58
N VAL A 103 10.55 12.88 16.70
CA VAL A 103 10.34 14.30 17.06
C VAL A 103 8.90 14.53 17.50
N ARG A 104 7.92 13.95 16.80
CA ARG A 104 6.51 14.08 17.17
C ARG A 104 6.25 13.50 18.56
N GLN A 105 6.75 12.29 18.83
CA GLN A 105 6.60 11.60 20.11
C GLN A 105 7.27 12.37 21.25
N TRP A 106 8.54 12.74 21.10
CA TRP A 106 9.29 13.50 22.11
C TRP A 106 8.70 14.87 22.34
N SER A 107 8.19 15.50 21.27
CA SER A 107 7.48 16.75 21.44
C SER A 107 6.21 16.55 22.23
N ALA A 108 5.47 15.44 22.10
CA ALA A 108 4.23 15.23 22.85
C ALA A 108 4.46 15.00 24.34
N ASP A 109 5.63 14.47 24.73
CA ASP A 109 6.02 14.28 26.13
C ASP A 109 6.51 15.60 26.76
N GLU A 110 5.82 16.05 27.81
CA GLU A 110 6.14 17.32 28.48
C GLU A 110 7.49 17.29 29.20
N ARG A 111 7.91 16.15 29.74
CA ARG A 111 9.18 16.02 30.46
C ARG A 111 10.34 16.10 29.47
N ILE A 112 10.25 15.39 28.34
CA ILE A 112 11.26 15.44 27.29
C ILE A 112 11.31 16.84 26.66
N ALA A 113 10.15 17.44 26.36
CA ALA A 113 10.09 18.79 25.81
C ALA A 113 10.64 19.87 26.76
N SER A 114 10.63 19.64 28.08
CA SER A 114 11.20 20.57 29.06
C SER A 114 12.74 20.58 29.06
N VAL A 115 13.39 19.47 28.71
CA VAL A 115 14.86 19.35 28.65
C VAL A 115 15.42 19.58 27.25
N LEU A 116 14.59 19.45 26.21
CA LEU A 116 14.94 19.73 24.81
C LEU A 116 14.08 20.87 24.23
N PRO A 117 14.45 22.15 24.45
CA PRO A 117 13.63 23.30 24.09
C PRO A 117 13.34 23.42 22.58
N GLU A 118 14.18 22.83 21.73
CA GLU A 118 13.99 22.76 20.27
C GLU A 118 12.68 22.07 19.87
N LEU A 119 12.21 21.10 20.65
CA LEU A 119 10.93 20.42 20.44
C LEU A 119 9.74 21.39 20.57
N GLY A 120 9.92 22.48 21.33
CA GLY A 120 8.92 23.52 21.53
C GLY A 120 8.75 24.49 20.36
N LYS A 121 9.57 24.41 19.30
CA LYS A 121 9.52 25.37 18.18
C LYS A 121 8.26 25.15 17.30
N PRO A 122 7.48 26.20 16.99
CA PRO A 122 6.28 26.08 16.15
C PRO A 122 6.56 25.55 14.74
N ALA A 123 7.71 25.88 14.16
CA ALA A 123 8.15 25.40 12.84
C ALA A 123 8.74 23.97 12.85
N GLY A 124 8.68 23.29 13.99
CA GLY A 124 9.19 21.94 14.22
C GLY A 124 8.26 21.10 15.11
N GLY A 125 8.80 20.56 16.21
CA GLY A 125 8.10 19.62 17.11
C GLY A 125 6.70 20.06 17.55
N ARG A 126 6.53 21.29 18.05
CA ARG A 126 5.22 21.82 18.47
C ARG A 126 4.21 21.80 17.32
N GLY A 127 4.64 22.19 16.12
CA GLY A 127 3.78 22.16 14.93
C GLY A 127 3.32 20.74 14.59
N MET A 128 4.25 19.78 14.61
CA MET A 128 3.94 18.36 14.39
C MET A 128 3.03 17.77 15.46
N ARG A 129 3.19 18.15 16.73
CA ARG A 129 2.29 17.74 17.83
C ARG A 129 0.85 18.14 17.54
N THR A 130 0.64 19.35 17.02
CA THR A 130 -0.71 19.89 16.73
C THR A 130 -1.32 19.41 15.41
N ALA A 131 -0.52 18.81 14.53
CA ALA A 131 -0.99 18.37 13.23
C ALA A 131 -1.85 17.09 13.34
N LYS A 132 -3.07 17.16 12.80
CA LYS A 132 -4.04 16.04 12.79
C LYS A 132 -3.55 14.86 11.96
N SER A 133 -2.87 15.14 10.85
CA SER A 133 -2.28 14.15 9.94
C SER A 133 -0.94 14.69 9.45
N MET A 134 0.06 13.82 9.31
CA MET A 134 1.31 14.18 8.65
C MET A 134 1.12 14.26 7.14
N THR A 135 0.38 13.31 6.56
CA THR A 135 0.08 13.27 5.12
C THR A 135 -1.10 14.20 4.79
N PRO A 136 -0.91 15.21 3.92
CA PRO A 136 -1.99 16.07 3.46
C PRO A 136 -3.07 15.31 2.70
N GLU A 137 -4.32 15.79 2.72
CA GLU A 137 -5.44 15.15 1.99
C GLU A 137 -5.16 15.00 0.49
N ASN A 138 -4.50 15.97 -0.13
CA ASN A 138 -4.11 15.95 -1.54
C ASN A 138 -2.87 15.09 -1.82
N ARG A 139 -2.41 14.28 -0.87
CA ARG A 139 -1.29 13.34 -1.03
C ARG A 139 -1.63 11.91 -0.61
N LYS A 140 -2.84 11.66 -0.09
CA LYS A 140 -3.27 10.34 0.38
C LYS A 140 -3.24 9.24 -0.69
N LEU A 141 -3.49 9.59 -1.96
CA LEU A 141 -3.45 8.60 -3.05
C LEU A 141 -2.01 8.16 -3.34
N ALA A 142 -1.11 9.13 -3.43
CA ALA A 142 0.32 8.90 -3.59
C ALA A 142 0.92 8.17 -2.37
N ASP A 143 0.51 8.51 -1.15
CA ASP A 143 0.97 7.81 0.06
C ASP A 143 0.57 6.34 0.04
N ARG A 144 -0.73 6.05 -0.14
CA ARG A 144 -1.24 4.67 -0.24
C ARG A 144 -0.56 3.89 -1.37
N SER A 145 -0.41 4.52 -2.54
CA SER A 145 0.28 3.91 -3.68
C SER A 145 1.75 3.60 -3.37
N PHE A 146 2.48 4.54 -2.76
CA PHE A 146 3.90 4.37 -2.45
C PHE A 146 4.11 3.26 -1.44
N GLN A 147 3.29 3.20 -0.38
CA GLN A 147 3.41 2.15 0.64
C GLN A 147 3.07 0.76 0.11
N ALA A 148 2.16 0.66 -0.87
CA ALA A 148 1.80 -0.61 -1.51
C ALA A 148 2.89 -1.13 -2.49
N LEU A 149 3.91 -0.33 -2.82
CA LEU A 149 4.99 -0.78 -3.68
C LEU A 149 5.96 -1.73 -2.95
N PRO A 150 6.50 -2.73 -3.67
CA PRO A 150 7.62 -3.53 -3.16
C PRO A 150 8.79 -2.64 -2.70
N GLY A 151 9.53 -3.09 -1.69
CA GLY A 151 10.64 -2.32 -1.10
C GLY A 151 11.70 -1.89 -2.11
N LEU A 152 12.00 -2.75 -3.09
CA LEU A 152 12.89 -2.45 -4.22
C LEU A 152 12.41 -1.24 -5.03
N ALA A 153 11.13 -1.20 -5.40
CA ALA A 153 10.54 -0.09 -6.16
C ALA A 153 10.51 1.21 -5.34
N ARG A 154 10.20 1.13 -4.03
CA ARG A 154 10.30 2.27 -3.12
C ARG A 154 11.73 2.81 -3.02
N CYS A 155 12.73 1.94 -2.97
CA CYS A 155 14.15 2.30 -2.96
C CYS A 155 14.54 3.05 -4.23
N LEU A 156 14.26 2.47 -5.40
CA LEU A 156 14.57 3.12 -6.69
C LEU A 156 13.91 4.50 -6.79
N LEU A 157 12.59 4.58 -6.58
CA LEU A 157 11.87 5.84 -6.66
C LEU A 157 12.38 6.87 -5.65
N TRP A 158 12.64 6.48 -4.40
CA TRP A 158 13.11 7.43 -3.39
C TRP A 158 14.46 8.03 -3.78
N HIS A 159 15.43 7.20 -4.14
CA HIS A 159 16.77 7.66 -4.44
C HIS A 159 16.84 8.48 -5.73
N THR A 160 16.14 8.07 -6.79
CA THR A 160 16.21 8.81 -8.06
C THR A 160 15.28 10.02 -8.08
N GLU A 161 14.07 9.91 -7.51
CA GLU A 161 13.10 11.01 -7.54
C GLU A 161 13.25 11.94 -6.35
N VAL A 162 13.38 11.45 -5.12
CA VAL A 162 13.44 12.33 -3.95
C VAL A 162 14.85 12.85 -3.74
N GLU A 163 15.83 11.96 -3.60
CA GLU A 163 17.23 12.34 -3.35
C GLU A 163 17.93 12.96 -4.57
N ALA A 164 17.37 12.75 -5.78
CA ALA A 164 17.96 13.15 -7.05
C ALA A 164 19.38 12.59 -7.26
N GLU A 165 19.58 11.35 -6.81
CA GLU A 165 20.82 10.58 -7.00
C GLU A 165 20.80 9.85 -8.36
N PRO A 166 21.97 9.59 -8.97
CA PRO A 166 22.04 8.76 -10.17
C PRO A 166 21.62 7.32 -9.86
N VAL A 167 21.02 6.63 -10.84
CA VAL A 167 20.50 5.25 -10.69
C VAL A 167 21.54 4.24 -10.20
N SER A 168 22.83 4.52 -10.38
CA SER A 168 23.92 3.71 -9.84
C SER A 168 23.92 3.61 -8.32
N VAL A 169 23.43 4.62 -7.61
CA VAL A 169 23.36 4.61 -6.14
C VAL A 169 22.35 3.57 -5.65
N PRO A 170 21.04 3.65 -6.00
CA PRO A 170 20.10 2.62 -5.57
C PRO A 170 20.41 1.24 -6.17
N ALA A 171 21.04 1.16 -7.36
CA ALA A 171 21.50 -0.12 -7.89
C ALA A 171 22.51 -0.80 -6.95
N GLY A 172 23.51 -0.06 -6.46
CA GLY A 172 24.47 -0.58 -5.48
C GLY A 172 23.83 -0.94 -4.14
N LEU A 173 22.91 -0.11 -3.64
CA LEU A 173 22.19 -0.39 -2.38
C LEU A 173 21.31 -1.65 -2.46
N LEU A 174 20.84 -2.00 -3.66
CA LEU A 174 20.01 -3.18 -3.92
C LEU A 174 20.83 -4.38 -4.43
N GLY A 175 22.15 -4.26 -4.61
CA GLY A 175 22.98 -5.34 -5.14
C GLY A 175 22.67 -5.72 -6.60
N MET A 176 22.18 -4.78 -7.41
CA MET A 176 21.85 -4.99 -8.83
C MET A 176 22.75 -4.17 -9.75
N ASP A 177 22.81 -4.55 -11.02
CA ASP A 177 23.46 -3.74 -12.04
C ASP A 177 22.59 -2.52 -12.44
N THR A 178 23.22 -1.52 -13.06
CA THR A 178 22.55 -0.26 -13.41
C THR A 178 21.53 -0.38 -14.54
N VAL A 179 21.67 -1.38 -15.42
CA VAL A 179 20.75 -1.59 -16.54
C VAL A 179 19.45 -2.17 -16.00
N THR A 180 19.52 -3.21 -15.18
CA THR A 180 18.37 -3.80 -14.47
C THR A 180 17.69 -2.76 -13.59
N ALA A 181 18.44 -1.97 -12.83
CA ALA A 181 17.90 -0.89 -12.00
C ALA A 181 17.14 0.17 -12.81
N SER A 182 17.63 0.51 -14.01
CA SER A 182 16.99 1.50 -14.88
C SER A 182 15.64 1.00 -15.40
N VAL A 183 15.57 -0.25 -15.86
CA VAL A 183 14.30 -0.87 -16.30
C VAL A 183 13.32 -0.99 -15.12
N ALA A 184 13.80 -1.44 -13.96
CA ALA A 184 12.98 -1.55 -12.75
C ALA A 184 12.45 -0.18 -12.28
N LEU A 185 13.21 0.90 -12.47
CA LEU A 185 12.76 2.26 -12.13
C LEU A 185 11.61 2.72 -13.04
N GLU A 186 11.69 2.47 -14.34
CA GLU A 186 10.60 2.78 -15.28
C GLU A 186 9.33 2.01 -14.90
N GLN A 187 9.45 0.72 -14.61
CA GLN A 187 8.35 -0.10 -14.12
C GLN A 187 7.80 0.41 -12.78
N ALA A 188 8.67 0.83 -11.86
CA ALA A 188 8.25 1.39 -10.57
C ALA A 188 7.45 2.69 -10.75
N ARG A 189 7.83 3.56 -11.69
CA ARG A 189 7.06 4.78 -12.00
C ARG A 189 5.68 4.45 -12.54
N ASP A 190 5.57 3.48 -13.46
CA ASP A 190 4.27 3.05 -13.98
C ASP A 190 3.40 2.40 -12.89
N LYS A 191 3.98 1.51 -12.08
CA LYS A 191 3.26 0.87 -10.96
C LYS A 191 2.81 1.88 -9.91
N PHE A 192 3.64 2.89 -9.62
CA PHE A 192 3.25 3.96 -8.72
C PHE A 192 2.08 4.78 -9.25
N ARG A 193 2.03 5.02 -10.57
CA ARG A 193 0.90 5.69 -11.22
C ARG A 193 -0.36 4.84 -11.17
N GLU A 194 -0.26 3.57 -11.54
CA GLU A 194 -1.35 2.60 -11.45
C GLU A 194 -1.91 2.52 -10.03
N GLY A 195 -1.05 2.48 -9.01
CA GLY A 195 -1.44 2.48 -7.61
C GLY A 195 -2.17 3.76 -7.19
N CYS A 196 -1.79 4.94 -7.71
CA CYS A 196 -2.52 6.19 -7.46
C CYS A 196 -3.94 6.15 -8.05
N VAL A 197 -4.08 5.61 -9.27
CA VAL A 197 -5.38 5.42 -9.94
C VAL A 197 -6.23 4.39 -9.18
N HIS A 198 -5.61 3.31 -8.71
CA HIS A 198 -6.28 2.29 -7.92
C HIS A 198 -6.76 2.81 -6.57
N ALA A 199 -5.88 3.47 -5.80
CA ALA A 199 -6.22 4.12 -4.53
C ALA A 199 -7.35 5.13 -4.69
N HIS A 200 -7.43 5.81 -5.84
CA HIS A 200 -8.55 6.70 -6.12
C HIS A 200 -9.90 5.96 -6.24
N ARG A 201 -9.90 4.75 -6.83
CA ARG A 201 -11.13 3.97 -6.99
C ARG A 201 -11.60 3.40 -5.66
N GLU A 202 -10.67 2.96 -4.83
CA GLU A 202 -10.94 2.42 -3.49
C GLU A 202 -11.48 3.50 -2.54
N LEU A 203 -10.83 4.66 -2.49
CA LEU A 203 -11.16 5.74 -1.57
C LEU A 203 -12.22 6.72 -2.12
N ALA A 204 -12.87 6.38 -3.24
CA ALA A 204 -13.78 7.29 -3.91
C ALA A 204 -15.05 7.52 -3.07
N PRO A 205 -15.42 8.76 -2.74
CA PRO A 205 -16.57 9.04 -1.88
C PRO A 205 -17.91 8.76 -2.57
N THR A 206 -17.96 8.81 -3.91
CA THR A 206 -19.17 8.61 -4.70
C THR A 206 -18.94 7.68 -5.90
N LYS A 207 -20.02 7.12 -6.45
CA LYS A 207 -19.98 6.32 -7.69
C LYS A 207 -19.47 7.16 -8.88
N ASP A 208 -19.81 8.44 -8.93
CA ASP A 208 -19.35 9.37 -9.97
C ASP A 208 -17.84 9.54 -9.94
N CYS A 209 -17.24 9.67 -8.74
CA CYS A 209 -15.78 9.76 -8.60
C CYS A 209 -15.11 8.50 -9.19
N ARG A 210 -15.67 7.31 -8.95
CA ARG A 210 -15.15 6.05 -9.54
C ARG A 210 -15.25 6.04 -11.07
N PHE A 211 -16.35 6.57 -11.63
CA PHE A 211 -16.54 6.69 -13.06
C PHE A 211 -15.51 7.63 -13.69
N TYR A 212 -15.42 8.86 -13.19
CA TYR A 212 -14.54 9.89 -13.73
C TYR A 212 -13.06 9.55 -13.61
N ASN A 213 -12.66 8.74 -12.62
CA ASN A 213 -11.29 8.24 -12.51
C ASN A 213 -10.78 7.57 -13.80
N ARG A 214 -11.61 6.74 -14.44
CA ARG A 214 -11.24 6.04 -15.68
C ARG A 214 -10.98 7.02 -16.84
N LEU A 215 -11.57 8.21 -16.76
CA LEU A 215 -11.46 9.27 -17.76
C LEU A 215 -10.37 10.31 -17.42
N LEU A 216 -9.76 10.24 -16.23
CA LEU A 216 -8.71 11.16 -15.79
C LEU A 216 -7.32 10.70 -16.23
N ASP A 217 -6.98 9.42 -16.03
CA ASP A 217 -5.59 8.97 -16.15
C ASP A 217 -5.04 9.04 -17.59
N VAL A 218 -5.78 8.48 -18.55
CA VAL A 218 -5.32 8.37 -19.95
C VAL A 218 -5.07 9.75 -20.59
N PRO A 219 -5.98 10.75 -20.48
CA PRO A 219 -5.71 12.06 -21.04
C PRO A 219 -4.55 12.77 -20.37
N ILE A 220 -4.40 12.67 -19.04
CA ILE A 220 -3.28 13.29 -18.31
C ILE A 220 -1.96 12.69 -18.77
N ARG A 221 -1.87 11.36 -18.91
CA ARG A 221 -0.66 10.66 -19.40
C ARG A 221 -0.28 11.08 -20.82
N ARG A 222 -1.26 11.39 -21.68
CA ARG A 222 -1.03 11.80 -23.08
C ARG A 222 -0.84 13.31 -23.24
N GLY A 223 -0.93 14.10 -22.16
CA GLY A 223 -0.94 15.57 -22.24
C GLY A 223 -2.13 16.14 -23.01
N GLY A 224 -3.23 15.39 -23.11
CA GLY A 224 -4.45 15.78 -23.83
C GLY A 224 -5.41 16.62 -22.98
N ALA A 225 -6.36 17.27 -23.63
CA ALA A 225 -7.44 17.96 -22.94
C ALA A 225 -8.41 16.96 -22.28
N LEU A 226 -8.86 17.27 -21.06
CA LEU A 226 -9.93 16.52 -20.40
C LEU A 226 -11.27 16.74 -21.10
N LEU A 227 -12.15 15.74 -21.08
CA LEU A 227 -13.52 15.87 -21.56
C LEU A 227 -14.28 16.98 -20.77
N PRO A 228 -15.21 17.72 -21.39
CA PRO A 228 -15.96 18.78 -20.71
C PRO A 228 -16.62 18.34 -19.41
N ASP A 229 -17.26 17.16 -19.41
CA ASP A 229 -17.92 16.62 -18.21
C ASP A 229 -16.94 16.31 -17.07
N VAL A 230 -15.74 15.82 -17.41
CA VAL A 230 -14.67 15.60 -16.44
C VAL A 230 -14.23 16.95 -15.85
N GLN A 231 -14.06 17.97 -16.70
CA GLN A 231 -13.70 19.32 -16.24
C GLN A 231 -14.76 19.88 -15.30
N GLN A 232 -16.05 19.74 -15.64
CA GLN A 232 -17.16 20.16 -14.78
C GLN A 232 -17.12 19.45 -13.43
N HIS A 233 -16.96 18.13 -13.42
CA HIS A 233 -16.85 17.36 -12.17
C HIS A 233 -15.65 17.81 -11.32
N LEU A 234 -14.50 18.07 -11.94
CA LEU A 234 -13.34 18.61 -11.23
C LEU A 234 -13.59 19.99 -10.64
N THR A 235 -14.54 20.79 -11.16
CA THR A 235 -14.90 22.08 -10.57
C THR A 235 -15.66 21.95 -9.25
N GLU A 236 -16.40 20.86 -9.07
CA GLU A 236 -17.28 20.63 -7.92
C GLU A 236 -16.67 19.64 -6.90
N CYS A 237 -15.87 18.68 -7.35
CA CYS A 237 -15.33 17.61 -6.51
C CYS A 237 -13.87 17.88 -6.09
N ARG A 238 -13.65 18.20 -4.80
CA ARG A 238 -12.30 18.38 -4.24
C ARG A 238 -11.44 17.11 -4.36
N TYR A 239 -12.05 15.94 -4.16
CA TYR A 239 -11.36 14.65 -4.20
C TYR A 239 -10.76 14.37 -5.58
N CYS A 240 -11.57 14.42 -6.64
CA CYS A 240 -11.10 14.21 -8.01
C CYS A 240 -10.13 15.30 -8.47
N ARG A 241 -10.29 16.55 -7.99
CA ARG A 241 -9.33 17.64 -8.26
C ARG A 241 -7.95 17.36 -7.67
N ASN A 242 -7.90 16.89 -6.43
CA ASN A 242 -6.66 16.46 -5.79
C ASN A 242 -6.05 15.25 -6.52
N ALA A 243 -6.88 14.36 -7.06
CA ALA A 243 -6.40 13.23 -7.83
C ALA A 243 -5.77 13.64 -9.16
N ALA A 244 -6.44 14.52 -9.91
CA ALA A 244 -5.92 15.05 -11.17
C ALA A 244 -4.61 15.82 -10.95
N GLU A 245 -4.51 16.60 -9.88
CA GLU A 245 -3.25 17.27 -9.51
C GLU A 245 -2.14 16.26 -9.22
N GLN A 246 -2.38 15.23 -8.38
CA GLN A 246 -1.38 14.19 -8.11
C GLN A 246 -0.94 13.45 -9.38
N LEU A 247 -1.87 13.07 -10.27
CA LEU A 247 -1.54 12.41 -11.53
C LEU A 247 -0.73 13.31 -12.48
N SER A 248 -0.85 14.63 -12.37
CA SER A 248 -0.06 15.57 -13.18
C SER A 248 1.42 15.64 -12.77
N HIS A 249 1.78 15.25 -11.55
CA HIS A 249 3.16 15.26 -11.07
C HIS A 249 4.08 14.25 -11.79
N PHE A 250 3.51 13.24 -12.44
CA PHE A 250 4.29 12.25 -13.19
C PHE A 250 5.01 12.85 -14.41
N GLU A 251 4.62 14.04 -14.86
CA GLU A 251 5.24 14.75 -16.00
C GLU A 251 6.39 15.71 -15.61
N GLY A 252 6.90 15.64 -14.37
CA GLY A 252 8.07 16.44 -13.96
C GLY A 252 8.12 16.91 -12.51
N GLY A 253 7.20 16.45 -11.65
CA GLY A 253 7.10 16.82 -10.24
C GLY A 253 7.08 15.62 -9.29
N LEU A 254 7.53 14.44 -9.73
CA LEU A 254 7.34 13.18 -9.03
C LEU A 254 8.03 13.13 -7.67
N GLY A 255 9.26 13.64 -7.56
CA GLY A 255 9.98 13.73 -6.28
C GLY A 255 9.23 14.56 -5.22
N LEU A 256 8.58 15.66 -5.62
CA LEU A 256 7.76 16.47 -4.71
C LEU A 256 6.52 15.72 -4.24
N LEU A 257 5.85 15.02 -5.17
CA LEU A 257 4.69 14.20 -4.85
C LEU A 257 5.05 13.12 -3.81
N ILE A 258 6.15 12.38 -4.04
CA ILE A 258 6.60 11.29 -3.16
C ILE A 258 7.02 11.86 -1.80
N ALA A 259 7.81 12.93 -1.75
CA ALA A 259 8.25 13.49 -0.48
C ALA A 259 7.08 14.03 0.36
N GLU A 260 6.13 14.74 -0.25
CA GLU A 260 4.94 15.26 0.46
C GLU A 260 3.99 14.13 0.89
N ALA A 261 3.94 13.03 0.15
CA ALA A 261 3.18 11.84 0.52
C ALA A 261 3.78 11.11 1.72
N VAL A 262 5.09 10.82 1.67
CA VAL A 262 5.77 10.00 2.69
C VAL A 262 6.13 10.80 3.95
N LEU A 263 6.76 11.97 3.77
CA LEU A 263 7.23 12.79 4.89
C LEU A 263 6.14 13.72 5.40
N GLY A 264 5.37 14.32 4.50
CA GLY A 264 4.38 15.35 4.82
C GLY A 264 5.05 16.61 5.39
N TRP A 265 5.38 16.59 6.68
CA TRP A 265 6.05 17.69 7.35
C TRP A 265 7.46 17.93 6.82
N GLY A 266 7.76 19.17 6.45
CA GLY A 266 9.11 19.54 6.01
C GLY A 266 9.56 18.93 4.68
N ALA A 267 8.70 18.21 3.97
CA ALA A 267 9.02 17.51 2.72
C ALA A 267 9.71 18.40 1.68
N ARG A 268 9.17 19.59 1.41
CA ARG A 268 9.75 20.54 0.46
C ARG A 268 11.10 21.08 0.93
N ARG A 269 11.22 21.43 2.21
CA ARG A 269 12.49 21.87 2.80
C ARG A 269 13.55 20.77 2.67
N TYR A 270 13.17 19.51 2.85
CA TYR A 270 14.06 18.37 2.67
C TYR A 270 14.50 18.24 1.21
N LEU A 271 13.57 18.28 0.26
CA LEU A 271 13.88 18.26 -1.17
C LEU A 271 14.81 19.39 -1.62
N ASP A 272 14.62 20.60 -1.10
CA ASP A 272 15.43 21.76 -1.45
C ASP A 272 16.90 21.61 -1.00
N THR A 273 17.18 20.72 -0.04
CA THR A 273 18.56 20.41 0.39
C THR A 273 19.29 19.42 -0.54
N ARG A 274 18.58 18.76 -1.48
CA ARG A 274 19.17 17.68 -2.28
C ARG A 274 20.14 18.23 -3.35
N PRO A 275 21.41 17.81 -3.37
CA PRO A 275 22.43 18.36 -4.27
C PRO A 275 22.10 18.22 -5.78
N GLY A 276 21.37 17.18 -6.17
CA GLY A 276 20.93 16.98 -7.55
C GLY A 276 19.90 18.00 -8.03
N ARG A 277 19.26 18.74 -7.12
CA ARG A 277 18.18 19.70 -7.40
C ARG A 277 18.63 21.16 -7.38
N THR A 278 19.76 21.46 -6.75
CA THR A 278 20.28 22.84 -6.58
C THR A 278 20.88 23.45 -7.85
N LYS A 279 20.99 22.70 -8.96
CA LYS A 279 21.54 23.19 -10.24
C LYS A 279 20.58 24.06 -11.08
N SER A 280 19.36 24.35 -10.62
CA SER A 280 18.39 25.15 -11.41
C SER A 280 18.08 26.56 -10.86
N ASP A 281 18.63 26.96 -9.72
CA ASP A 281 18.44 28.32 -9.21
C ASP A 281 19.81 28.98 -8.95
N GLY A 282 20.21 29.85 -9.89
CA GLY A 282 21.14 30.94 -9.58
C GLY A 282 20.61 31.80 -8.43
N PRO A 283 21.46 32.63 -7.79
CA PRO A 283 21.13 33.29 -6.52
C PRO A 283 19.94 34.25 -6.69
N ARG A 284 18.74 33.81 -6.31
CA ARG A 284 17.60 34.70 -6.07
C ARG A 284 17.72 35.27 -4.66
N ALA A 285 18.21 36.50 -4.62
CA ALA A 285 18.20 37.35 -3.44
C ALA A 285 16.80 37.37 -2.79
N ARG A 286 16.79 37.34 -1.45
CA ARG A 286 15.60 37.53 -0.61
C ARG A 286 14.84 38.79 -1.04
N GLY A 287 13.65 38.61 -1.61
CA GLY A 287 12.72 39.67 -1.95
C GLY A 287 11.31 39.30 -1.50
N SER A 288 10.71 40.19 -0.71
CA SER A 288 9.35 40.15 -0.19
C SER A 288 8.27 39.76 -1.21
N ALA A 289 7.25 39.04 -0.72
CA ALA A 289 5.96 38.71 -1.32
C ALA A 289 5.45 39.59 -2.50
N ARG A 290 5.09 38.94 -3.62
CA ARG A 290 3.74 38.94 -4.26
C ARG A 290 3.81 38.36 -5.70
N HIS A 291 2.88 37.43 -5.96
CA HIS A 291 2.31 36.99 -7.25
C HIS A 291 3.19 36.37 -8.35
N GLY A 292 2.67 35.25 -8.89
CA GLY A 292 2.96 34.80 -10.25
C GLY A 292 3.74 33.49 -10.36
N ALA A 293 3.19 32.37 -9.85
CA ALA A 293 3.66 31.06 -10.27
C ALA A 293 3.38 30.90 -11.77
N GLY A 294 4.45 30.89 -12.58
CA GLY A 294 4.40 30.59 -14.00
C GLY A 294 3.92 29.16 -14.23
N ARG A 295 2.60 29.01 -14.43
CA ARG A 295 1.97 27.77 -14.85
C ARG A 295 2.13 27.61 -16.37
N ARG A 296 3.07 26.77 -16.80
CA ARG A 296 2.86 25.98 -18.01
C ARG A 296 2.26 24.66 -17.56
N GLY A 297 0.93 24.59 -17.58
CA GLY A 297 0.15 23.42 -17.18
C GLY A 297 -1.28 23.56 -17.67
N LEU A 298 -1.79 22.51 -18.28
CA LEU A 298 -2.99 22.41 -19.14
C LEU A 298 -4.35 22.68 -18.45
N LEU A 299 -4.38 23.37 -17.31
CA LEU A 299 -5.60 23.71 -16.55
C LEU A 299 -5.82 25.22 -16.38
N SER A 300 -5.23 26.05 -17.24
CA SER A 300 -5.38 27.52 -17.19
C SER A 300 -6.70 28.05 -17.79
N ARG A 301 -7.75 27.24 -17.90
CA ARG A 301 -9.03 27.68 -18.47
C ARG A 301 -10.25 27.23 -17.67
N ILE A 302 -10.23 27.49 -16.36
CA ILE A 302 -11.46 27.58 -15.57
C ILE A 302 -11.50 29.01 -15.01
N PRO A 303 -12.31 29.93 -15.57
CA PRO A 303 -12.46 31.25 -14.99
C PRO A 303 -13.27 31.12 -13.68
N ALA A 304 -12.60 31.30 -12.55
CA ALA A 304 -13.30 31.55 -11.29
C ALA A 304 -13.93 32.94 -11.35
N GLN A 305 -15.24 33.02 -11.57
CA GLN A 305 -15.97 34.28 -11.46
C GLN A 305 -16.10 34.66 -9.98
N VAL A 306 -15.06 35.30 -9.45
CA VAL A 306 -15.10 35.94 -8.13
C VAL A 306 -15.45 37.41 -8.35
N ARG A 307 -16.71 37.76 -8.11
CA ARG A 307 -17.18 39.15 -8.08
C ARG A 307 -16.57 39.83 -6.85
N ARG A 308 -15.52 40.64 -7.05
CA ARG A 308 -15.00 41.57 -6.04
C ARG A 308 -15.54 42.98 -6.31
N PRO A 309 -16.02 43.71 -5.29
CA PRO A 309 -16.30 45.14 -5.43
C PRO A 309 -14.97 45.93 -5.47
N PRO A 310 -14.93 47.11 -6.12
CA PRO A 310 -13.70 47.87 -6.29
C PRO A 310 -13.25 48.52 -4.96
N GLY A 311 -11.97 48.37 -4.64
CA GLY A 311 -11.33 49.04 -3.51
C GLY A 311 -10.93 50.47 -3.84
N GLY A 312 -11.29 51.40 -2.96
CA GLY A 312 -10.72 52.75 -2.89
C GLY A 312 -9.43 52.80 -2.05
N PRO A 313 -8.58 53.84 -2.20
CA PRO A 313 -7.24 53.88 -1.62
C PRO A 313 -7.24 54.27 -0.14
N ARG A 314 -6.17 53.83 0.55
CA ARG A 314 -5.92 54.06 1.98
C ARG A 314 -5.44 55.51 2.23
N SER A 315 -5.93 56.11 3.31
CA SER A 315 -5.31 57.24 4.00
C SER A 315 -5.40 57.03 5.52
N SER A 316 -4.40 57.55 6.23
CA SER A 316 -4.05 57.31 7.63
C SER A 316 -4.68 58.30 8.62
N ARG A 317 -5.00 57.78 9.82
CA ARG A 317 -5.11 58.45 11.15
C ARG A 317 -5.88 59.77 11.24
N THR A 318 -6.99 59.80 11.99
CA THR A 318 -7.14 60.41 13.33
C THR A 318 -8.59 60.32 13.86
N LEU A 319 -8.72 60.40 15.18
CA LEU A 319 -9.90 60.31 16.05
C LEU A 319 -10.96 61.42 15.78
N LEU A 320 -12.25 61.11 16.00
CA LEU A 320 -13.16 61.95 16.81
C LEU A 320 -14.52 61.27 17.06
N THR A 321 -15.05 61.61 18.23
CA THR A 321 -16.27 61.24 18.95
C THR A 321 -17.59 61.69 18.30
N GLY A 322 -18.72 61.01 18.61
CA GLY A 322 -20.05 61.64 18.56
C GLY A 322 -21.27 60.74 18.34
N VAL A 323 -21.90 60.33 19.45
CA VAL A 323 -23.36 60.22 19.78
C VAL A 323 -24.42 60.28 18.66
N GLY A 324 -25.41 59.37 18.71
CA GLY A 324 -26.79 59.71 18.31
C GLY A 324 -27.76 58.59 17.89
N LEU A 325 -28.64 58.20 18.84
CA LEU A 325 -30.09 57.93 18.70
C LEU A 325 -30.65 56.68 17.96
N ALA A 326 -31.23 55.81 18.80
CA ALA A 326 -32.45 55.00 18.72
C ALA A 326 -33.38 55.05 17.48
N SER A 327 -33.90 53.87 17.12
CA SER A 327 -35.33 53.66 16.87
C SER A 327 -35.70 52.17 16.93
N ALA A 328 -36.87 51.92 17.53
CA ALA A 328 -37.54 50.64 17.73
C ALA A 328 -38.80 50.56 16.82
N GLY A 329 -39.37 49.37 16.65
CA GLY A 329 -40.73 49.17 16.12
C GLY A 329 -40.84 47.92 15.24
N LEU A 330 -41.18 46.76 15.83
CA LEU A 330 -42.53 46.19 15.89
C LEU A 330 -43.03 45.64 14.54
N ILE A 331 -43.03 44.31 14.41
CA ILE A 331 -43.78 43.57 13.39
C ILE A 331 -45.06 43.06 14.05
N ALA A 332 -46.20 43.54 13.57
CA ALA A 332 -47.54 43.03 13.92
C ALA A 332 -48.11 42.22 12.74
N ILE A 333 -48.37 40.94 13.05
CA ILE A 333 -49.51 40.08 12.70
C ILE A 333 -50.37 40.47 11.48
N MET A 334 -50.56 39.52 10.55
CA MET A 334 -51.91 39.09 10.14
C MET A 334 -51.92 37.65 9.59
N LEU A 335 -52.87 36.87 10.13
CA LEU A 335 -53.34 35.56 9.71
C LEU A 335 -54.24 35.67 8.48
N ALA A 336 -54.25 34.63 7.63
CA ALA A 336 -55.50 34.06 7.12
C ALA A 336 -55.23 32.69 6.46
N ALA A 337 -55.95 31.69 6.96
CA ALA A 337 -56.17 30.39 6.33
C ALA A 337 -57.31 30.47 5.29
N GLY A 338 -57.43 29.43 4.46
CA GLY A 338 -58.59 29.20 3.60
C GLY A 338 -58.17 28.68 2.22
N LEU A 339 -58.08 27.37 2.02
CA LEU A 339 -59.14 26.45 1.60
C LEU A 339 -59.50 26.56 0.11
N LEU A 340 -59.36 25.43 -0.59
CA LEU A 340 -60.21 24.84 -1.65
C LEU A 340 -59.49 23.54 -2.08
N SER A 341 -59.94 22.37 -1.59
CA SER A 341 -60.94 21.46 -2.24
C SER A 341 -60.30 20.68 -3.40
N ASP A 342 -60.03 19.39 -3.17
CA ASP A 342 -60.90 18.25 -3.55
C ASP A 342 -61.00 18.10 -5.08
N ASP A 343 -60.52 16.99 -5.64
CA ASP A 343 -61.33 15.77 -5.79
C ASP A 343 -60.61 14.72 -6.65
N ASP A 344 -60.90 13.44 -6.34
CA ASP A 344 -60.79 12.20 -7.12
C ASP A 344 -59.49 11.82 -7.86
N GLY A 345 -58.98 10.59 -7.79
CA GLY A 345 -59.64 9.31 -7.50
C GLY A 345 -59.16 8.26 -8.52
N VAL A 346 -59.16 7.00 -8.09
CA VAL A 346 -59.01 5.72 -8.84
C VAL A 346 -57.62 5.23 -9.29
N ASP A 347 -57.07 4.33 -8.47
CA ASP A 347 -56.45 3.07 -8.93
C ASP A 347 -57.54 2.13 -9.51
N PRO A 348 -57.16 1.19 -10.38
CA PRO A 348 -57.52 -0.19 -10.05
C PRO A 348 -56.41 -1.22 -10.32
N ALA A 349 -56.44 -2.26 -9.48
CA ALA A 349 -55.66 -3.46 -9.58
C ALA A 349 -56.32 -4.56 -10.44
N ALA A 350 -55.46 -5.48 -10.90
CA ALA A 350 -55.66 -6.92 -11.16
C ALA A 350 -56.42 -7.38 -12.43
N SER A 351 -55.75 -8.24 -13.22
CA SER A 351 -56.05 -9.69 -13.22
C SER A 351 -55.15 -10.48 -14.18
N ALA A 352 -54.93 -11.74 -13.79
CA ALA A 352 -54.22 -12.78 -14.50
C ALA A 352 -55.14 -13.61 -15.41
N THR A 353 -54.58 -14.11 -16.52
CA THR A 353 -54.82 -15.37 -17.29
C THR A 353 -54.07 -15.15 -18.62
N GLY A 354 -53.28 -16.01 -19.25
CA GLY A 354 -53.11 -17.47 -19.23
C GLY A 354 -52.96 -17.89 -20.71
N GLY A 355 -51.79 -18.42 -21.10
CA GLY A 355 -51.58 -19.13 -22.38
C GLY A 355 -50.81 -18.37 -23.48
N GLY A 356 -49.61 -18.83 -23.80
CA GLY A 356 -48.84 -18.37 -24.96
C GLY A 356 -47.41 -18.87 -24.97
N THR A 357 -47.17 -19.97 -25.70
CA THR A 357 -45.86 -20.54 -26.07
C THR A 357 -44.86 -19.52 -26.60
N GLY A 358 -43.64 -19.49 -26.03
CA GLY A 358 -42.55 -18.67 -26.54
C GLY A 358 -41.21 -18.97 -25.87
N SER A 359 -40.29 -19.54 -26.65
CA SER A 359 -38.82 -19.53 -26.58
C SER A 359 -38.11 -19.20 -25.24
N GLN A 360 -37.27 -20.15 -24.79
CA GLN A 360 -36.26 -19.96 -23.73
C GLN A 360 -35.33 -18.78 -24.03
N LEU A 361 -35.33 -17.78 -23.14
CA LEU A 361 -34.18 -16.92 -22.84
C LEU A 361 -33.92 -16.97 -21.32
N PRO A 362 -32.65 -17.03 -20.87
CA PRO A 362 -32.33 -17.04 -19.43
C PRO A 362 -32.46 -15.64 -18.80
N PRO A 363 -32.65 -15.55 -17.46
CA PRO A 363 -33.03 -14.32 -16.79
C PRO A 363 -31.85 -13.37 -16.52
N ALA A 364 -32.22 -12.12 -16.23
CA ALA A 364 -31.37 -10.96 -16.01
C ALA A 364 -30.37 -11.12 -14.85
N VAL A 365 -29.12 -10.73 -15.12
CA VAL A 365 -28.04 -10.57 -14.13
C VAL A 365 -28.19 -9.23 -13.41
N SER A 366 -28.43 -9.32 -12.10
CA SER A 366 -28.34 -8.23 -11.14
C SER A 366 -26.88 -7.82 -10.95
N SER A 367 -26.60 -6.52 -10.84
CA SER A 367 -25.25 -5.94 -10.89
C SER A 367 -24.57 -5.86 -9.51
N ALA A 368 -23.53 -6.67 -9.30
CA ALA A 368 -22.59 -6.60 -8.17
C ALA A 368 -21.19 -6.12 -8.64
N PRO A 369 -20.36 -5.49 -7.77
CA PRO A 369 -19.09 -4.87 -8.14
C PRO A 369 -17.98 -5.90 -8.43
N PRO A 370 -16.96 -5.56 -9.24
CA PRO A 370 -15.88 -6.48 -9.60
C PRO A 370 -14.85 -6.58 -8.47
N GLY A 371 -14.60 -7.79 -7.95
CA GLY A 371 -13.49 -8.05 -7.03
C GLY A 371 -13.58 -9.34 -6.21
N THR A 372 -14.79 -9.85 -5.95
CA THR A 372 -14.99 -11.14 -5.29
C THR A 372 -15.17 -12.25 -6.33
N ALA A 373 -14.40 -13.33 -6.21
CA ALA A 373 -14.81 -14.57 -6.85
C ALA A 373 -16.14 -15.00 -6.20
N GLN A 374 -17.19 -15.09 -7.00
CA GLN A 374 -18.46 -15.66 -6.55
C GLN A 374 -18.26 -17.18 -6.42
N LEU A 375 -18.08 -17.65 -5.19
CA LEU A 375 -17.94 -19.07 -4.86
C LEU A 375 -19.33 -19.71 -4.62
N PRO A 376 -19.47 -21.02 -4.89
CA PRO A 376 -20.75 -21.72 -5.01
C PRO A 376 -21.54 -21.81 -3.69
N ASN A 377 -22.85 -22.03 -3.83
CA ASN A 377 -23.88 -21.88 -2.79
C ASN A 377 -23.81 -22.84 -1.57
N ALA A 378 -22.75 -23.64 -1.38
CA ALA A 378 -22.62 -24.63 -0.30
C ALA A 378 -21.21 -24.65 0.33
N PRO A 379 -21.07 -24.95 1.65
CA PRO A 379 -19.76 -25.12 2.29
C PRO A 379 -19.00 -26.24 1.59
N ARG A 380 -17.82 -25.92 1.07
CA ARG A 380 -16.95 -26.91 0.42
C ARG A 380 -16.01 -27.48 1.48
N GLN A 381 -16.19 -28.76 1.80
CA GLN A 381 -15.11 -29.53 2.42
C GLN A 381 -13.95 -29.59 1.44
N THR A 382 -12.78 -29.17 1.90
CA THR A 382 -11.57 -29.08 1.11
C THR A 382 -10.37 -29.43 1.97
N ARG A 383 -9.34 -29.92 1.31
CA ARG A 383 -8.00 -29.92 1.88
C ARG A 383 -7.26 -28.66 1.43
N LEU A 384 -6.43 -28.10 2.30
CA LEU A 384 -5.65 -26.91 2.02
C LEU A 384 -4.19 -27.32 1.82
N ARG A 385 -3.72 -27.28 0.57
CA ARG A 385 -2.33 -27.60 0.20
C ARG A 385 -1.54 -26.31 0.02
N ASN A 386 -0.42 -26.18 0.72
CA ASN A 386 0.49 -25.06 0.57
C ASN A 386 1.17 -25.09 -0.80
N ALA A 387 1.16 -23.99 -1.54
CA ALA A 387 1.63 -23.97 -2.92
C ALA A 387 3.16 -24.02 -3.07
N ASP A 388 3.92 -23.64 -2.03
CA ASP A 388 5.39 -23.68 -2.01
C ASP A 388 5.90 -25.05 -1.57
N ALA A 389 5.34 -25.59 -0.47
CA ALA A 389 5.78 -26.86 0.10
C ALA A 389 5.15 -28.10 -0.56
N ASP A 390 4.02 -27.94 -1.27
CA ASP A 390 3.16 -29.04 -1.74
C ASP A 390 2.69 -29.99 -0.60
N LEU A 391 2.65 -29.48 0.62
CA LEU A 391 2.19 -30.15 1.84
C LEU A 391 0.86 -29.59 2.32
N CYS A 392 0.09 -30.38 3.06
CA CYS A 392 -1.26 -30.05 3.48
C CYS A 392 -1.32 -29.56 4.93
N LEU A 393 -2.27 -28.65 5.19
CA LEU A 393 -2.61 -28.19 6.54
C LEU A 393 -3.23 -29.33 7.34
N ASP A 394 -2.57 -29.69 8.43
CA ASP A 394 -2.98 -30.76 9.33
C ASP A 394 -3.04 -30.29 10.79
N ILE A 395 -3.87 -30.95 11.59
CA ILE A 395 -3.94 -30.76 13.03
C ILE A 395 -2.80 -31.54 13.69
N ARG A 396 -2.04 -30.89 14.57
CA ARG A 396 -0.93 -31.53 15.28
C ARG A 396 -1.46 -32.34 16.46
N GLY A 397 -1.36 -33.66 16.36
CA GLY A 397 -1.75 -34.59 17.44
C GLY A 397 -3.25 -34.78 17.54
N GLU A 398 -3.78 -34.88 18.76
CA GLU A 398 -5.22 -35.05 18.98
C GLU A 398 -6.00 -33.76 18.66
N PRO A 399 -7.11 -33.84 17.91
CA PRO A 399 -7.93 -32.67 17.59
C PRO A 399 -8.70 -32.23 18.83
N LYS A 400 -8.20 -31.19 19.50
CA LYS A 400 -8.83 -30.59 20.68
C LYS A 400 -8.54 -29.09 20.73
N GLU A 401 -9.30 -28.35 21.53
CA GLU A 401 -9.06 -26.92 21.77
C GLU A 401 -7.60 -26.71 22.23
N GLY A 402 -6.89 -25.83 21.56
CA GLY A 402 -5.46 -25.56 21.77
C GLY A 402 -4.49 -26.39 20.94
N ALA A 403 -4.96 -27.37 20.15
CA ALA A 403 -4.09 -28.16 19.28
C ALA A 403 -3.48 -27.26 18.19
N GLY A 404 -2.15 -27.32 18.03
CA GLY A 404 -1.45 -26.57 16.99
C GLY A 404 -1.74 -27.13 15.59
N THR A 405 -1.32 -26.40 14.56
CA THR A 405 -1.42 -26.84 13.16
C THR A 405 -0.05 -26.92 12.50
N ARG A 406 0.09 -27.80 11.52
CA ARG A 406 1.35 -28.10 10.84
C ARG A 406 1.18 -28.36 9.35
N LEU A 407 2.29 -28.33 8.61
CA LEU A 407 2.39 -28.98 7.31
C LEU A 407 2.62 -30.49 7.47
N ALA A 408 1.90 -31.28 6.69
CA ALA A 408 2.05 -32.73 6.63
C ALA A 408 1.89 -33.24 5.20
N GLU A 409 2.35 -34.46 4.93
CA GLU A 409 2.05 -35.13 3.67
C GLU A 409 0.53 -35.19 3.45
N CYS A 410 0.11 -34.82 2.25
CA CYS A 410 -1.29 -34.73 1.91
C CYS A 410 -1.97 -36.10 1.91
N SER A 411 -2.86 -36.35 2.88
CA SER A 411 -3.62 -37.58 3.04
C SER A 411 -5.13 -37.34 2.94
N ALA A 412 -5.92 -38.40 3.05
CA ALA A 412 -7.38 -38.31 3.13
C ALA A 412 -7.89 -38.26 4.57
N ASP A 413 -7.00 -38.05 5.55
CA ASP A 413 -7.36 -38.04 6.97
C ASP A 413 -8.26 -36.86 7.31
N ASP A 414 -9.24 -37.08 8.19
CA ASP A 414 -10.22 -36.07 8.59
C ASP A 414 -9.56 -34.87 9.31
N THR A 415 -8.34 -35.04 9.84
CA THR A 415 -7.55 -33.96 10.45
C THR A 415 -7.01 -32.96 9.43
N GLN A 416 -6.99 -33.31 8.15
CA GLN A 416 -6.60 -32.43 7.03
C GLN A 416 -7.81 -31.87 6.26
N GLN A 417 -9.03 -32.20 6.69
CA GLN A 417 -10.26 -31.77 6.05
C GLN A 417 -10.84 -30.55 6.75
N TRP A 418 -11.10 -29.51 5.97
CA TRP A 418 -11.58 -28.21 6.45
C TRP A 418 -12.86 -27.80 5.73
N SER A 419 -13.81 -27.24 6.46
CA SER A 419 -15.01 -26.63 5.91
C SER A 419 -14.86 -25.12 5.90
N TYR A 420 -14.80 -24.53 4.71
CA TYR A 420 -14.84 -23.07 4.56
C TYR A 420 -16.30 -22.61 4.41
N GLU A 421 -16.78 -21.86 5.40
CA GLU A 421 -18.16 -21.38 5.49
C GLU A 421 -18.36 -20.02 4.82
N LYS A 422 -19.64 -19.66 4.60
CA LYS A 422 -20.01 -18.40 3.92
C LYS A 422 -19.60 -17.17 4.73
N ASP A 423 -19.53 -17.28 6.05
CA ASP A 423 -19.13 -16.20 6.93
C ASP A 423 -17.60 -16.10 7.09
N GLY A 424 -16.84 -16.97 6.42
CA GLY A 424 -15.37 -17.00 6.44
C GLY A 424 -14.79 -17.93 7.51
N ARG A 425 -15.62 -18.61 8.32
CA ARG A 425 -15.10 -19.59 9.30
C ARG A 425 -14.45 -20.77 8.59
N LEU A 426 -13.31 -21.19 9.11
CA LEU A 426 -12.57 -22.35 8.63
C LEU A 426 -12.64 -23.44 9.70
N ARG A 427 -13.66 -24.30 9.60
CA ARG A 427 -14.03 -25.29 10.62
C ARG A 427 -13.34 -26.62 10.37
N SER A 428 -12.87 -27.29 11.42
CA SER A 428 -12.37 -28.65 11.32
C SER A 428 -13.52 -29.62 10.99
N VAL A 429 -13.28 -30.59 10.10
CA VAL A 429 -14.28 -31.64 9.82
C VAL A 429 -14.30 -32.71 10.90
N VAL A 430 -13.15 -33.05 11.48
CA VAL A 430 -13.06 -34.06 12.56
C VAL A 430 -13.66 -33.56 13.89
N GLU A 431 -13.55 -32.25 14.18
CA GLU A 431 -14.11 -31.62 15.38
C GLU A 431 -14.91 -30.36 15.00
N PRO A 432 -16.21 -30.47 14.67
CA PRO A 432 -17.00 -29.36 14.14
C PRO A 432 -17.18 -28.17 15.07
N ASP A 433 -16.97 -28.32 16.38
CA ASP A 433 -17.03 -27.20 17.33
C ASP A 433 -15.75 -26.35 17.34
N LEU A 434 -14.71 -26.80 16.62
CA LEU A 434 -13.40 -26.15 16.55
C LEU A 434 -13.14 -25.54 15.16
N CYS A 435 -12.61 -24.33 15.19
CA CYS A 435 -12.24 -23.53 14.03
C CYS A 435 -10.74 -23.23 14.07
N LEU A 436 -10.17 -22.98 12.90
CA LEU A 436 -8.80 -22.48 12.77
C LEU A 436 -8.74 -21.08 13.36
N ASP A 437 -8.04 -20.92 14.48
CA ASP A 437 -7.88 -19.68 15.22
C ASP A 437 -6.47 -19.13 15.01
N SER A 438 -6.41 -17.86 14.60
CA SER A 438 -5.18 -17.18 14.21
C SER A 438 -4.68 -16.14 15.21
N HIS A 439 -5.39 -15.91 16.32
CA HIS A 439 -5.15 -14.75 17.17
C HIS A 439 -5.02 -15.08 18.66
N VAL A 440 -4.75 -16.34 19.01
CA VAL A 440 -4.60 -16.75 20.41
C VAL A 440 -3.26 -16.31 20.99
N ASP A 441 -2.13 -16.58 20.32
CA ASP A 441 -0.79 -16.22 20.81
C ASP A 441 0.20 -15.99 19.66
N ALA A 442 0.80 -14.79 19.60
CA ALA A 442 1.93 -14.44 18.72
C ALA A 442 1.77 -14.82 17.22
N GLY A 443 0.53 -14.90 16.72
CA GLY A 443 0.24 -15.29 15.34
C GLY A 443 0.40 -16.79 15.06
N VAL A 444 0.54 -17.65 16.08
CA VAL A 444 0.48 -19.11 15.94
C VAL A 444 -0.97 -19.54 15.70
N VAL A 445 -1.14 -20.48 14.77
CA VAL A 445 -2.47 -20.92 14.34
C VAL A 445 -2.81 -22.26 14.99
N ILE A 446 -3.92 -22.28 15.73
CA ILE A 446 -4.35 -23.42 16.53
C ILE A 446 -5.82 -23.76 16.26
N LEU A 447 -6.31 -24.85 16.83
CA LEU A 447 -7.75 -25.11 16.94
C LEU A 447 -8.33 -24.35 18.14
N GLY A 448 -9.17 -23.36 17.88
CA GLY A 448 -9.96 -22.65 18.88
C GLY A 448 -11.44 -22.99 18.78
N LYS A 449 -12.24 -22.64 19.79
CA LYS A 449 -13.71 -22.73 19.68
C LYS A 449 -14.20 -21.81 18.57
N CYS A 450 -15.09 -22.32 17.73
CA CYS A 450 -15.77 -21.47 16.75
C CYS A 450 -16.54 -20.34 17.47
N ALA A 451 -16.49 -19.13 16.91
CA ALA A 451 -17.12 -17.96 17.48
C ALA A 451 -18.24 -17.42 16.57
N ASP A 452 -19.37 -17.04 17.16
CA ASP A 452 -20.47 -16.39 16.45
C ASP A 452 -20.07 -15.00 15.93
N GLU A 453 -20.82 -14.47 14.95
CA GLU A 453 -20.47 -13.20 14.27
C GLU A 453 -20.40 -12.00 15.22
N ASP A 454 -21.21 -11.98 16.27
CA ASP A 454 -21.26 -10.87 17.24
C ASP A 454 -20.28 -11.02 18.42
N SER A 455 -19.45 -12.07 18.42
CA SER A 455 -18.47 -12.31 19.47
C SER A 455 -17.23 -11.42 19.32
N GLU A 456 -16.60 -11.03 20.42
CA GLU A 456 -15.31 -10.31 20.40
C GLU A 456 -14.20 -11.11 19.69
N ARG A 457 -14.35 -12.44 19.60
CA ARG A 457 -13.43 -13.36 18.90
C ARG A 457 -13.90 -13.75 17.50
N ALA A 458 -14.90 -13.06 16.96
CA ALA A 458 -15.47 -13.42 15.66
C ALA A 458 -14.41 -13.40 14.54
N ASP A 459 -13.54 -12.39 14.56
CA ASP A 459 -12.55 -12.18 13.51
C ASP A 459 -11.32 -13.11 13.65
N ASP A 460 -11.07 -13.68 14.83
CA ASP A 460 -9.93 -14.55 15.12
C ASP A 460 -9.97 -15.88 14.34
N VAL A 461 -11.19 -16.34 14.03
CA VAL A 461 -11.49 -17.64 13.39
C VAL A 461 -12.04 -17.50 11.97
N ARG A 462 -12.02 -16.29 11.41
CA ARG A 462 -12.58 -15.98 10.08
C ARG A 462 -11.52 -15.48 9.13
N TYR A 463 -11.61 -15.95 7.90
CA TYR A 463 -10.67 -15.61 6.83
C TYR A 463 -11.41 -15.13 5.60
N ASP A 464 -10.79 -14.20 4.88
CA ASP A 464 -11.15 -13.88 3.52
C ASP A 464 -10.22 -14.63 2.56
N LEU A 465 -10.78 -15.56 1.78
CA LEU A 465 -10.06 -16.30 0.76
C LEU A 465 -9.93 -15.46 -0.53
N THR A 466 -8.69 -15.13 -0.91
CA THR A 466 -8.44 -14.35 -2.13
C THR A 466 -8.47 -15.21 -3.38
N VAL A 467 -8.62 -14.59 -4.56
CA VAL A 467 -8.54 -15.27 -5.86
C VAL A 467 -7.18 -15.94 -6.14
N ARG A 468 -6.14 -15.59 -5.37
CA ARG A 468 -4.80 -16.19 -5.46
C ARG A 468 -4.61 -17.35 -4.48
N GLY A 469 -5.64 -17.69 -3.68
CA GLY A 469 -5.57 -18.73 -2.66
C GLY A 469 -4.97 -18.26 -1.33
N GLU A 470 -4.88 -16.97 -1.06
CA GLU A 470 -4.42 -16.49 0.25
C GLU A 470 -5.58 -16.51 1.26
N LEU A 471 -5.34 -16.97 2.48
CA LEU A 471 -6.30 -16.90 3.59
C LEU A 471 -5.90 -15.72 4.49
N LEU A 472 -6.68 -14.64 4.44
CA LEU A 472 -6.41 -13.41 5.20
C LEU A 472 -7.27 -13.39 6.46
N PRO A 473 -6.72 -13.37 7.67
CA PRO A 473 -7.53 -13.28 8.87
C PRO A 473 -8.26 -11.93 8.92
N ARG A 474 -9.52 -11.91 9.37
CA ARG A 474 -10.33 -10.69 9.37
C ARG A 474 -9.92 -9.65 10.42
N TRP A 475 -9.22 -10.08 11.47
CA TRP A 475 -8.74 -9.16 12.50
C TRP A 475 -7.56 -8.30 12.01
N ASP A 476 -6.83 -8.74 10.96
CA ASP A 476 -5.82 -7.93 10.26
C ASP A 476 -5.57 -8.45 8.82
N GLU A 477 -6.19 -7.79 7.83
CA GLU A 477 -6.04 -8.11 6.41
C GLU A 477 -4.62 -7.88 5.85
N GLN A 478 -3.71 -7.25 6.61
CA GLN A 478 -2.29 -7.12 6.25
C GLN A 478 -1.50 -8.40 6.49
N LEU A 479 -2.11 -9.40 7.11
CA LEU A 479 -1.50 -10.68 7.39
C LEU A 479 -2.09 -11.79 6.51
N ALA A 480 -1.38 -12.90 6.39
CA ALA A 480 -1.82 -14.07 5.66
C ALA A 480 -1.37 -15.35 6.37
N LEU A 481 -2.22 -16.38 6.29
CA LEU A 481 -1.90 -17.72 6.77
C LEU A 481 -0.71 -18.29 5.97
N ALA A 482 0.32 -18.75 6.66
CA ALA A 482 1.57 -19.19 6.06
C ALA A 482 2.23 -20.32 6.87
N ALA A 483 3.04 -21.14 6.22
CA ALA A 483 3.96 -22.03 6.94
C ALA A 483 5.22 -21.27 7.40
N THR A 484 5.81 -21.72 8.50
CA THR A 484 7.10 -21.21 9.01
C THR A 484 8.26 -21.54 8.07
N THR A 485 8.35 -22.79 7.61
CA THR A 485 9.25 -23.30 6.55
C THR A 485 8.48 -24.18 5.57
N ALA A 486 9.15 -24.65 4.51
CA ALA A 486 8.57 -25.57 3.52
C ALA A 486 8.71 -27.05 3.93
N ASP A 487 9.20 -27.34 5.14
CA ASP A 487 9.45 -28.69 5.61
C ASP A 487 8.17 -29.35 6.14
N ALA A 488 8.16 -30.68 6.19
CA ALA A 488 7.16 -31.40 6.96
C ALA A 488 7.25 -31.02 8.45
N ASP A 489 6.11 -31.05 9.14
CA ASP A 489 5.92 -30.61 10.53
C ASP A 489 6.08 -29.10 10.79
N ALA A 490 6.37 -28.29 9.75
CA ALA A 490 6.44 -26.84 9.88
C ALA A 490 5.15 -26.27 10.49
N GLU A 491 5.30 -25.41 11.48
CA GLU A 491 4.16 -24.77 12.15
C GLU A 491 3.49 -23.76 11.23
N ILE A 492 2.17 -23.66 11.35
CA ILE A 492 1.37 -22.69 10.62
C ILE A 492 1.16 -21.47 11.49
N VAL A 493 1.41 -20.32 10.88
CA VAL A 493 1.41 -19.03 11.53
C VAL A 493 0.75 -18.01 10.63
N VAL A 494 0.50 -16.83 11.16
CA VAL A 494 0.09 -15.65 10.42
C VAL A 494 1.31 -14.75 10.24
N LYS A 495 1.69 -14.48 8.98
CA LYS A 495 2.82 -13.62 8.61
C LYS A 495 2.34 -12.38 7.88
N VAL A 496 3.17 -11.34 7.85
CA VAL A 496 2.92 -10.16 6.99
C VAL A 496 2.70 -10.62 5.56
N ARG A 497 1.60 -10.18 4.95
CA ARG A 497 1.21 -10.56 3.60
C ARG A 497 2.19 -10.00 2.57
N GLU A 498 2.86 -10.91 1.89
CA GLU A 498 3.86 -10.62 0.85
C GLU A 498 3.49 -11.28 -0.50
N GLY A 499 2.46 -12.14 -0.52
CA GLY A 499 1.94 -12.78 -1.72
C GLY A 499 2.85 -13.86 -2.31
N SER A 500 3.78 -14.38 -1.49
CA SER A 500 4.64 -15.52 -1.81
C SER A 500 3.83 -16.82 -1.94
N ASP A 501 4.40 -17.84 -2.60
CA ASP A 501 3.71 -19.13 -2.75
C ASP A 501 3.54 -19.84 -1.40
N ALA A 502 4.38 -19.55 -0.40
CA ALA A 502 4.25 -20.05 0.97
C ALA A 502 3.00 -19.52 1.70
N GLN A 503 2.37 -18.46 1.19
CA GLN A 503 1.11 -17.88 1.69
C GLN A 503 -0.11 -18.28 0.84
N ARG A 504 0.09 -19.10 -0.20
CA ARG A 504 -0.99 -19.56 -1.08
C ARG A 504 -1.40 -20.98 -0.73
N TRP A 505 -2.70 -21.16 -0.64
CA TRP A 505 -3.34 -22.41 -0.29
C TRP A 505 -4.24 -22.84 -1.45
N LEU A 506 -3.88 -23.97 -2.05
CA LEU A 506 -4.66 -24.64 -3.07
C LEU A 506 -5.75 -25.46 -2.39
N THR A 507 -6.97 -25.34 -2.90
CA THR A 507 -8.11 -26.14 -2.45
C THR A 507 -8.18 -27.40 -3.30
N ASP A 508 -7.76 -28.53 -2.73
CA ASP A 508 -7.98 -29.82 -3.36
C ASP A 508 -9.40 -30.29 -3.03
N PRO A 509 -10.23 -30.64 -4.03
CA PRO A 509 -11.50 -31.29 -3.75
C PRO A 509 -11.23 -32.62 -3.04
N ALA A 510 -11.88 -32.85 -1.89
CA ALA A 510 -11.90 -34.15 -1.25
C ALA A 510 -12.35 -35.19 -2.29
N THR A 511 -11.47 -36.13 -2.60
CA THR A 511 -11.53 -36.95 -3.80
C THR A 511 -12.89 -37.65 -3.97
N SER A 512 -13.62 -37.34 -5.05
CA SER A 512 -14.46 -38.35 -5.68
C SER A 512 -13.54 -39.35 -6.37
N ALA A 513 -13.77 -40.63 -6.07
CA ALA A 513 -13.03 -41.81 -6.51
C ALA A 513 -12.19 -41.66 -7.80
N SER A 514 -10.93 -42.04 -7.70
CA SER A 514 -10.02 -42.22 -8.83
C SER A 514 -10.65 -43.10 -9.92
N PRO A 515 -10.76 -42.65 -11.20
CA PRO A 515 -10.92 -43.57 -12.31
C PRO A 515 -9.59 -44.33 -12.43
N GLY A 516 -9.68 -45.64 -12.24
CA GLY A 516 -8.53 -46.52 -12.10
C GLY A 516 -7.49 -46.43 -13.22
N SER A 517 -6.29 -46.86 -12.86
CA SER A 517 -5.17 -47.17 -13.73
C SER A 517 -5.64 -47.81 -15.04
N LEU A 518 -5.60 -47.04 -16.13
CA LEU A 518 -5.51 -47.62 -17.46
C LEU A 518 -4.05 -47.97 -17.69
N SER A 519 -3.77 -49.24 -17.47
CA SER A 519 -2.63 -49.98 -18.01
C SER A 519 -2.38 -49.54 -19.45
N SER A 520 -1.20 -48.96 -19.70
CA SER A 520 -0.65 -48.82 -21.03
C SER A 520 -0.38 -50.23 -21.56
N ALA A 521 -1.37 -50.79 -22.24
CA ALA A 521 -1.17 -51.96 -23.08
C ALA A 521 -0.20 -51.59 -24.21
N GLU A 522 0.90 -52.35 -24.25
CA GLU A 522 1.69 -52.67 -25.44
C GLU A 522 1.00 -52.34 -26.76
N ALA A 523 1.56 -51.36 -27.49
CA ALA A 523 1.35 -51.24 -28.93
C ALA A 523 2.65 -51.68 -29.61
N GLU A 524 2.64 -52.95 -30.03
CA GLU A 524 3.65 -53.58 -30.87
C GLU A 524 3.94 -52.74 -32.12
N THR A 525 5.23 -52.48 -32.34
CA THR A 525 5.78 -52.00 -33.61
C THR A 525 5.68 -53.10 -34.67
N PRO A 526 5.05 -52.89 -35.84
CA PRO A 526 4.99 -53.93 -36.87
C PRO A 526 6.37 -54.17 -37.49
N GLY A 527 6.78 -55.44 -37.52
CA GLY A 527 8.09 -55.87 -37.99
C GLY A 527 8.37 -55.57 -39.46
N ALA A 528 9.58 -55.07 -39.72
CA ALA A 528 10.18 -55.00 -41.04
C ALA A 528 10.48 -56.43 -41.54
N ARG A 529 9.73 -56.87 -42.55
CA ARG A 529 9.92 -58.17 -43.20
C ARG A 529 11.07 -58.06 -44.22
N SER A 530 12.13 -58.80 -43.97
CA SER A 530 13.27 -58.97 -44.89
C SER A 530 12.86 -59.80 -46.11
N VAL A 531 13.12 -59.27 -47.30
CA VAL A 531 13.03 -60.01 -48.56
C VAL A 531 14.44 -60.50 -48.90
N ARG A 532 14.67 -61.80 -48.78
CA ARG A 532 15.82 -62.51 -49.36
C ARG A 532 15.53 -62.76 -50.85
N LEU A 533 16.40 -62.27 -51.71
CA LEU A 533 16.61 -62.85 -53.04
C LEU A 533 17.60 -64.01 -52.87
N GLY A 534 17.21 -65.20 -53.33
CA GLY A 534 18.05 -66.39 -53.38
C GLY A 534 18.82 -66.51 -54.70
N GLU A 535 19.81 -67.41 -54.64
CA GLU A 535 20.46 -68.15 -55.75
C GLU A 535 21.28 -67.31 -56.75
N GLU A 536 22.45 -67.72 -57.25
CA GLU A 536 23.09 -69.02 -57.34
C GLU A 536 24.59 -68.84 -57.69
N ARG A 537 25.34 -69.94 -57.59
CA ARG A 537 26.79 -70.12 -57.87
C ARG A 537 27.28 -69.55 -59.21
N ALA A 538 28.49 -68.98 -59.19
CA ALA A 538 29.64 -69.36 -60.02
C ALA A 538 30.94 -68.87 -59.38
#